data_AF-A0A1I7RU96-F1
#
_entry.id   AF-A0A1I7RU96-F1
#
_cell.length_a   1.000
_cell.length_b   1.000
_cell.length_c   1.000
_cell.angle_alpha   90.00
_cell.angle_beta   90.00
_cell.angle_gamma   90.00
#
_symmetry.space_group_name_H-M   'P 1'
#
loop_
_entity.id
_entity.type
_entity.pdbx_description
1 polymer ?
#
loop_
_entity_poly.entity_id
_entity_poly.type
_entity_poly.pdbx_seq_one_letter_code
_entity_poly.pdbx_strand_id
1 'polypeptide(L)'
;MLKIFFAVFLSTVLAKYDPLQEKARIMESIMDPNVKPCDDFWSFANGRLKYDLTRFYLTQARSALSRYNPKHEGTSLGSVKDQYKKCLKNPPQFLGNLQTEDGGQRAAVEAFIQRVRDGPNVTHEGTFTLLLQEGYKLLYQYGSRDFQGIIETWVIIDGIVLPYPTTPPIAWQQSVLNSSDPTHRPFLSEVFGEAPSSKWPVYIPYPSDAKTRNSLINDLSIAAWDTLRIPLYESCEMYIVNAFSIYYAKILADYLGSEYLSAVDKQLESDLVELLKSAETALRYGNALSQNMTDILLDRLKGNKFPRISHPIFSDELFYKFLGHVDATNLTVQRRWLNNLTPLMRAMGDREVVDLRVPEPDFNAAHSRKTQRTFVNFPIVTPTTFDPSYPPILRFSGLGAAAGHEFGHDLDEGLETDGIVEFDSTYRQVFDCIYNYYKDQCNPEQPWLCIDPKHDVNEAFADSFGVQMAYLAYKRSTATSGIVKRPSGTVLDGLTNDQLFFLNFAQVLAVAPNWARHNTPSDLHPPGPTRVWGALSGFPAFANAFNCPVGSNYRQPGGCSLYNIDLLPEYNITDNLMH
;
A
#
# COMPACT_ATOMS: atom_id res chain seq x y z
N MET A 1 21.12 -7.54 50.18
CA MET A 1 20.56 -8.81 49.63
C MET A 1 19.11 -8.67 49.15
N LEU A 2 18.71 -7.55 48.53
CA LEU A 2 17.36 -7.37 47.97
C LEU A 2 17.38 -6.57 46.64
N LYS A 3 18.42 -6.77 45.83
CA LYS A 3 18.54 -6.24 44.46
C LYS A 3 19.03 -7.28 43.43
N ILE A 4 19.11 -8.55 43.82
CA ILE A 4 19.57 -9.66 42.96
C ILE A 4 18.43 -10.65 42.60
N PHE A 5 17.22 -10.45 43.15
CA PHE A 5 16.07 -11.34 42.90
C PHE A 5 15.14 -10.92 41.76
N PHE A 6 15.30 -9.73 41.18
CA PHE A 6 14.48 -9.27 40.04
C PHE A 6 15.09 -9.58 38.66
N ALA A 7 16.33 -10.11 38.62
CA ALA A 7 17.04 -10.43 37.37
C ALA A 7 17.07 -11.93 37.02
N VAL A 8 16.44 -12.79 37.83
CA VAL A 8 16.51 -14.26 37.67
C VAL A 8 15.12 -14.94 37.60
N PHE A 9 14.02 -14.18 37.70
CA PHE A 9 12.65 -14.72 37.60
C PHE A 9 11.95 -14.46 36.25
N LEU A 10 12.73 -14.20 35.20
CA LEU A 10 12.26 -14.11 33.80
C LEU A 10 12.98 -15.10 32.86
N SER A 11 13.60 -16.14 33.41
CA SER A 11 14.45 -17.08 32.65
C SER A 11 13.92 -18.51 32.55
N THR A 12 12.68 -18.80 32.98
CA THR A 12 12.06 -20.11 32.72
C THR A 12 10.60 -19.95 32.27
N VAL A 13 10.35 -20.41 31.04
CA VAL A 13 9.03 -20.53 30.36
C VAL A 13 8.45 -19.26 29.71
N LEU A 14 9.26 -18.54 28.92
CA LEU A 14 8.79 -17.85 27.71
C LEU A 14 9.90 -18.04 26.68
N ALA A 15 9.66 -18.82 25.62
CA ALA A 15 10.55 -18.76 24.45
C ALA A 15 10.63 -17.28 24.03
N LYS A 16 11.82 -16.68 24.02
CA LYS A 16 12.01 -15.36 23.43
C LYS A 16 11.46 -15.46 22.01
N TYR A 17 10.49 -14.62 21.66
CA TYR A 17 10.02 -14.50 20.29
C TYR A 17 11.23 -14.22 19.40
N ASP A 18 11.57 -15.16 18.52
CA ASP A 18 12.59 -15.00 17.49
C ASP A 18 11.86 -14.77 16.16
N PRO A 19 11.84 -13.52 15.66
CA PRO A 19 11.19 -13.19 14.40
C PRO A 19 11.64 -14.10 13.26
N LEU A 20 12.94 -14.43 13.20
CA LEU A 20 13.48 -15.22 12.09
C LEU A 20 13.02 -16.68 12.15
N GLN A 21 12.96 -17.25 13.35
CA GLN A 21 12.46 -18.62 13.54
C GLN A 21 10.96 -18.69 13.20
N GLU A 22 10.18 -17.70 13.62
CA GLU A 22 8.75 -17.65 13.28
C GLU A 22 8.54 -17.48 11.78
N LYS A 23 9.35 -16.64 11.11
CA LYS A 23 9.32 -16.50 9.66
C LYS A 23 9.63 -17.82 8.96
N ALA A 24 10.69 -18.51 9.37
CA ALA A 24 11.04 -19.83 8.82
C ALA A 24 9.89 -20.84 8.97
N ARG A 25 9.26 -20.88 10.14
CA ARG A 25 8.09 -21.73 10.41
C ARG A 25 6.92 -21.41 9.46
N ILE A 26 6.64 -20.13 9.21
CA ILE A 26 5.59 -19.70 8.28
C ILE A 26 5.96 -20.13 6.85
N MET A 27 7.19 -19.86 6.41
CA MET A 27 7.67 -20.22 5.06
C MET A 27 7.49 -21.71 4.77
N GLU A 28 7.83 -22.58 5.72
CA GLU A 28 7.65 -24.04 5.57
C GLU A 28 6.18 -24.47 5.59
N SER A 29 5.35 -23.77 6.36
CA SER A 29 3.93 -24.14 6.50
C SER A 29 3.10 -23.86 5.25
N ILE A 30 3.51 -22.89 4.43
CA ILE A 30 2.76 -22.45 3.23
C ILE A 30 3.32 -23.02 1.92
N MET A 31 4.58 -23.46 1.91
CA MET A 31 5.18 -24.09 0.73
C MET A 31 4.66 -25.52 0.49
N ASP A 32 4.60 -25.94 -0.77
CA ASP A 32 4.38 -27.33 -1.15
C ASP A 32 5.62 -27.93 -1.83
N PRO A 33 6.50 -28.65 -1.10
CA PRO A 33 7.72 -29.23 -1.66
C PRO A 33 7.48 -30.35 -2.68
N ASN A 34 6.24 -30.80 -2.89
CA ASN A 34 5.92 -31.81 -3.89
C ASN A 34 5.79 -31.23 -5.31
N VAL A 35 5.65 -29.91 -5.44
CA VAL A 35 5.55 -29.23 -6.73
C VAL A 35 6.95 -28.88 -7.22
N LYS A 36 7.21 -29.07 -8.52
CA LYS A 36 8.48 -28.70 -9.13
C LYS A 36 8.51 -27.18 -9.42
N PRO A 37 9.50 -26.43 -8.91
CA PRO A 37 9.59 -24.97 -9.08
C PRO A 37 9.52 -24.49 -10.53
N CYS A 38 10.12 -25.23 -11.48
CA CYS A 38 10.17 -24.81 -12.89
C CYS A 38 8.88 -25.11 -13.66
N ASP A 39 8.00 -25.95 -13.11
CA ASP A 39 6.69 -26.28 -13.69
C ASP A 39 5.64 -25.32 -13.15
N ASP A 40 5.61 -25.10 -11.83
CA ASP A 40 4.68 -24.19 -11.15
C ASP A 40 5.29 -23.65 -9.85
N PHE A 41 6.00 -22.51 -9.94
CA PHE A 41 6.65 -21.92 -8.79
C PHE A 41 5.65 -21.34 -7.78
N TRP A 42 4.52 -20.83 -8.26
CA TRP A 42 3.48 -20.29 -7.40
C TRP A 42 2.96 -21.36 -6.44
N SER A 43 2.56 -22.52 -6.96
CA SER A 43 2.11 -23.64 -6.13
C SER A 43 3.23 -24.21 -5.26
N PHE A 44 4.48 -24.24 -5.75
CA PHE A 44 5.63 -24.60 -4.90
C PHE A 44 5.76 -23.67 -3.69
N ALA A 45 5.67 -22.35 -3.89
CA ALA A 45 5.86 -21.36 -2.84
C ALA A 45 4.65 -21.23 -1.90
N ASN A 46 3.44 -21.36 -2.43
CA ASN A 46 2.19 -20.95 -1.78
C ASN A 46 1.09 -22.03 -1.78
N GLY A 47 1.34 -23.24 -2.29
CA GLY A 47 0.31 -24.27 -2.49
C GLY A 47 -0.38 -24.77 -1.21
N ARG A 48 0.14 -24.44 -0.03
CA ARG A 48 -0.47 -24.72 1.28
C ARG A 48 -0.90 -23.46 2.03
N LEU A 49 -0.86 -22.30 1.38
CA LEU A 49 -1.29 -21.04 1.98
C LEU A 49 -2.75 -21.14 2.43
N LYS A 50 -2.98 -20.90 3.72
CA LYS A 50 -4.33 -20.78 4.27
C LYS A 50 -4.70 -19.30 4.29
N TYR A 51 -5.86 -18.94 3.78
CA TYR A 51 -6.33 -17.54 3.77
C TYR A 51 -6.42 -16.91 5.17
N ASP A 52 -6.53 -17.69 6.25
CA ASP A 52 -6.42 -17.14 7.62
C ASP A 52 -5.06 -16.44 7.88
N LEU A 53 -3.99 -16.86 7.19
CA LEU A 53 -2.68 -16.22 7.28
C LEU A 53 -2.65 -14.83 6.62
N THR A 54 -3.55 -14.53 5.66
CA THR A 54 -3.68 -13.17 5.09
C THR A 54 -4.34 -12.20 6.07
N ARG A 55 -4.92 -12.72 7.17
CA ARG A 55 -5.53 -11.94 8.26
C ARG A 55 -4.56 -11.68 9.42
N PHE A 56 -3.25 -11.83 9.21
CA PHE A 56 -2.24 -11.59 10.24
C PHE A 56 -2.34 -10.17 10.85
N TYR A 57 -2.69 -9.16 10.04
CA TYR A 57 -2.90 -7.80 10.51
C TYR A 57 -3.98 -7.70 11.61
N LEU A 58 -5.03 -8.54 11.57
CA LEU A 58 -6.05 -8.60 12.65
C LEU A 58 -5.51 -9.24 13.92
N THR A 59 -4.58 -10.19 13.81
CA THR A 59 -3.90 -10.79 14.97
C THR A 59 -2.98 -9.77 15.64
N GLN A 60 -2.29 -8.95 14.84
CA GLN A 60 -1.51 -7.83 15.33
C GLN A 60 -2.41 -6.78 15.99
N ALA A 61 -3.53 -6.43 15.35
CA ALA A 61 -4.51 -5.51 15.91
C ALA A 61 -5.03 -5.97 17.27
N ARG A 62 -5.38 -7.26 17.40
CA ARG A 62 -5.75 -7.87 18.67
C ARG A 62 -4.65 -7.69 19.72
N SER A 63 -3.40 -7.94 19.36
CA SER A 63 -2.26 -7.82 20.27
C SER A 63 -2.06 -6.37 20.74
N ALA A 64 -2.04 -5.42 19.81
CA ALA A 64 -1.84 -3.99 20.11
C ALA A 64 -3.00 -3.44 20.96
N LEU A 65 -4.24 -3.78 20.59
CA LEU A 65 -5.40 -3.38 21.37
C LEU A 65 -5.39 -4.04 22.74
N SER A 66 -5.06 -5.33 22.88
CA SER A 66 -5.07 -6.02 24.18
C SER A 66 -3.95 -5.55 25.12
N ARG A 67 -2.76 -5.23 24.57
CA ARG A 67 -1.60 -4.70 25.30
C ARG A 67 -1.53 -3.16 25.22
N TYR A 68 -2.69 -2.54 25.27
CA TYR A 68 -2.85 -1.09 25.22
C TYR A 68 -2.07 -0.38 26.32
N ASN A 69 -1.48 0.78 26.00
CA ASN A 69 -0.72 1.57 26.96
C ASN A 69 -1.66 2.34 27.91
N PRO A 70 -1.69 2.03 29.22
CA PRO A 70 -2.65 2.62 30.16
C PRO A 70 -2.44 4.13 30.37
N LYS A 71 -1.30 4.71 29.97
CA LYS A 71 -1.07 6.16 30.05
C LYS A 71 -2.09 6.99 29.25
N HIS A 72 -2.81 6.34 28.32
CA HIS A 72 -3.78 6.96 27.43
C HIS A 72 -5.24 6.76 27.90
N GLU A 73 -5.46 6.21 29.09
CA GLU A 73 -6.80 6.17 29.68
C GLU A 73 -7.37 7.59 29.86
N GLY A 74 -8.66 7.76 29.54
CA GLY A 74 -9.34 9.06 29.58
C GLY A 74 -9.06 10.00 28.39
N THR A 75 -8.29 9.57 27.40
CA THR A 75 -8.05 10.35 26.16
C THR A 75 -8.91 9.85 24.98
N SER A 76 -8.72 10.42 23.79
CA SER A 76 -9.33 9.92 22.56
C SER A 76 -8.93 8.46 22.25
N LEU A 77 -7.67 8.07 22.46
CA LEU A 77 -7.24 6.67 22.34
C LEU A 77 -7.95 5.77 23.35
N GLY A 78 -8.17 6.27 24.57
CA GLY A 78 -8.92 5.56 25.61
C GLY A 78 -10.36 5.28 25.17
N SER A 79 -11.01 6.28 24.59
CA SER A 79 -12.36 6.15 24.02
C SER A 79 -12.44 5.09 22.92
N VAL A 80 -11.46 5.04 22.01
CA VAL A 80 -11.36 4.01 20.96
C VAL A 80 -11.15 2.62 21.58
N LYS A 81 -10.25 2.51 22.56
CA LYS A 81 -10.02 1.24 23.29
C LYS A 81 -11.28 0.76 24.01
N ASP A 82 -12.09 1.67 24.55
CA ASP A 82 -13.34 1.32 25.21
C ASP A 82 -14.40 0.83 24.22
N GLN A 83 -14.43 1.34 22.98
CA GLN A 83 -15.26 0.76 21.92
C GLN A 83 -14.87 -0.71 21.63
N TYR A 84 -13.58 -1.00 21.56
CA TYR A 84 -13.10 -2.37 21.41
C TYR A 84 -13.54 -3.25 22.59
N LYS A 85 -13.39 -2.78 23.84
CA LYS A 85 -13.84 -3.51 25.03
C LYS A 85 -15.36 -3.75 25.02
N LYS A 86 -16.16 -2.77 24.58
CA LYS A 86 -17.62 -2.93 24.44
C LYS A 86 -17.96 -4.01 23.42
N CYS A 87 -17.31 -3.99 22.26
CA CYS A 87 -17.50 -5.01 21.23
C CYS A 87 -17.17 -6.42 21.75
N LEU A 88 -16.06 -6.59 22.49
CA LEU A 88 -15.64 -7.89 23.02
C LEU A 88 -16.64 -8.53 24.01
N LYS A 89 -17.53 -7.74 24.65
CA LYS A 89 -18.53 -8.29 25.59
C LYS A 89 -19.58 -9.16 24.89
N ASN A 90 -20.01 -8.77 23.70
CA ASN A 90 -20.95 -9.53 22.87
C ASN A 90 -20.76 -9.13 21.39
N PRO A 91 -19.75 -9.69 20.69
CA PRO A 91 -19.40 -9.25 19.34
C PRO A 91 -20.55 -9.37 18.33
N PRO A 92 -21.31 -10.48 18.25
CA PRO A 92 -22.42 -10.57 17.29
C PRO A 92 -23.47 -9.48 17.48
N GLN A 93 -23.84 -9.18 18.73
CA GLN A 93 -24.82 -8.13 19.02
C GLN A 93 -24.25 -6.73 18.75
N PHE A 94 -23.02 -6.46 19.19
CA PHE A 94 -22.40 -5.14 18.99
C PHE A 94 -22.24 -4.83 17.50
N LEU A 95 -21.63 -5.76 16.74
CA LEU A 95 -21.39 -5.60 15.30
C LEU A 95 -22.71 -5.62 14.52
N GLY A 96 -23.70 -6.39 14.94
CA GLY A 96 -25.05 -6.36 14.39
C GLY A 96 -25.76 -5.03 14.63
N ASN A 97 -25.62 -4.44 15.82
CA ASN A 97 -26.19 -3.12 16.13
C ASN A 97 -25.53 -1.98 15.35
N LEU A 98 -24.27 -2.14 14.92
CA LEU A 98 -23.67 -1.16 13.99
C LEU A 98 -24.45 -1.10 12.68
N GLN A 99 -25.18 -2.16 12.30
CA GLN A 99 -25.91 -2.28 11.03
C GLN A 99 -27.29 -1.60 11.04
N THR A 100 -27.72 -0.98 12.15
CA THR A 100 -28.97 -0.25 12.18
C THR A 100 -28.83 1.08 11.45
N GLU A 101 -29.69 1.32 10.45
CA GLU A 101 -29.76 2.60 9.74
C GLU A 101 -30.08 3.76 10.70
N ASP A 102 -29.40 4.90 10.52
CA ASP A 102 -29.75 6.14 11.20
C ASP A 102 -30.92 6.81 10.46
N GLY A 103 -32.04 7.02 11.17
CA GLY A 103 -33.24 7.61 10.58
C GLY A 103 -33.03 9.05 10.08
N GLY A 104 -32.11 9.80 10.70
CA GLY A 104 -31.74 11.15 10.26
C GLY A 104 -30.91 11.12 8.97
N GLN A 105 -29.94 10.21 8.87
CA GLN A 105 -29.15 9.95 7.67
C GLN A 105 -30.06 9.58 6.50
N ARG A 106 -30.96 8.61 6.71
CA ARG A 106 -31.89 8.15 5.68
C ARG A 106 -32.75 9.29 5.15
N ALA A 107 -33.36 10.08 6.04
CA ALA A 107 -34.17 11.22 5.64
C ALA A 107 -33.37 12.26 4.84
N ALA A 108 -32.12 12.54 5.24
CA ALA A 108 -31.24 13.47 4.54
C ALA A 108 -30.88 12.96 3.12
N VAL A 109 -30.50 11.69 3.01
CA VAL A 109 -30.14 11.05 1.72
C VAL A 109 -31.34 10.96 0.78
N GLU A 110 -32.50 10.53 1.27
CA GLU A 110 -33.73 10.46 0.47
C GLU A 110 -34.15 11.85 -0.02
N ALA A 111 -34.04 12.89 0.82
CA ALA A 111 -34.32 14.27 0.43
C ALA A 111 -33.37 14.78 -0.67
N PHE A 112 -32.08 14.44 -0.59
CA PHE A 112 -31.10 14.78 -1.63
C PHE A 112 -31.42 14.08 -2.95
N ILE A 113 -31.70 12.77 -2.92
CA ILE A 113 -32.06 12.00 -4.12
C ILE A 113 -33.34 12.56 -4.76
N GLN A 114 -34.32 12.95 -3.95
CA GLN A 114 -35.56 13.55 -4.46
C GLN A 114 -35.26 14.89 -5.16
N ARG A 115 -34.39 15.74 -4.60
CA ARG A 115 -33.93 16.97 -5.27
C ARG A 115 -33.21 16.70 -6.59
N VAL A 116 -32.38 15.66 -6.65
CA VAL A 116 -31.69 15.26 -7.90
C VAL A 116 -32.69 14.79 -8.96
N ARG A 117 -33.75 14.08 -8.57
CA ARG A 117 -34.80 13.59 -9.49
C ARG A 117 -35.75 14.69 -9.96
N ASP A 118 -36.18 15.57 -9.06
CA ASP A 118 -37.19 16.60 -9.33
C ASP A 118 -36.59 17.93 -9.81
N GLY A 119 -35.27 18.09 -9.69
CA GLY A 119 -34.58 19.34 -9.97
C GLY A 119 -34.62 19.72 -11.45
N PRO A 120 -34.57 21.02 -11.78
CA PRO A 120 -34.32 21.43 -13.16
C PRO A 120 -32.98 20.84 -13.61
N ASN A 121 -32.86 20.47 -14.90
CA ASN A 121 -31.59 20.05 -15.48
C ASN A 121 -30.45 20.93 -14.93
N VAL A 122 -29.33 20.36 -14.51
CA VAL A 122 -28.15 21.08 -13.99
C VAL A 122 -27.46 22.00 -15.02
N THR A 123 -28.21 22.44 -16.04
CA THR A 123 -27.86 23.46 -17.02
C THR A 123 -27.57 24.81 -16.36
N HIS A 124 -28.18 25.10 -15.19
CA HIS A 124 -27.85 26.28 -14.39
C HIS A 124 -26.73 25.98 -13.39
N GLU A 125 -25.64 26.74 -13.48
CA GLU A 125 -24.45 26.57 -12.65
C GLU A 125 -24.74 26.63 -11.14
N GLY A 126 -25.55 27.60 -10.68
CA GLY A 126 -25.86 27.72 -9.25
C GLY A 126 -26.59 26.50 -8.67
N THR A 127 -27.47 25.87 -9.45
CA THR A 127 -28.16 24.64 -9.04
C THR A 127 -27.19 23.47 -8.96
N PHE A 128 -26.28 23.36 -9.94
CA PHE A 128 -25.21 22.36 -9.91
C PHE A 128 -24.33 22.51 -8.67
N THR A 129 -23.87 23.73 -8.36
CA THR A 129 -23.01 24.00 -7.19
C THR A 129 -23.68 23.54 -5.89
N LEU A 130 -24.96 23.83 -5.69
CA LEU A 130 -25.69 23.46 -4.47
C LEU A 130 -25.84 21.93 -4.32
N LEU A 131 -26.20 21.23 -5.40
CA LEU A 131 -26.32 19.77 -5.38
C LEU A 131 -24.96 19.08 -5.20
N LEU A 132 -23.91 19.61 -5.83
CA LEU A 132 -22.55 19.11 -5.70
C LEU A 132 -22.07 19.23 -4.24
N GLN A 133 -22.28 20.39 -3.63
CA GLN A 133 -21.93 20.65 -2.23
C GLN A 133 -22.68 19.71 -1.29
N GLU A 134 -23.98 19.57 -1.48
CA GLU A 134 -24.81 18.68 -0.66
C GLU A 134 -24.38 17.21 -0.77
N GLY A 135 -24.15 16.72 -2.00
CA GLY A 135 -23.71 15.35 -2.24
C GLY A 135 -22.41 15.03 -1.49
N TYR A 136 -21.35 15.81 -1.70
CA TYR A 136 -20.08 15.58 -0.99
C TYR A 136 -20.19 15.73 0.52
N LYS A 137 -21.03 16.67 1.01
CA LYS A 137 -21.30 16.84 2.44
C LYS A 137 -21.89 15.55 3.04
N LEU A 138 -22.86 14.93 2.37
CA LEU A 138 -23.45 13.66 2.83
C LEU A 138 -22.42 12.52 2.85
N LEU A 139 -21.61 12.38 1.78
CA LEU A 139 -20.58 11.33 1.72
C LEU A 139 -19.55 11.47 2.84
N TYR A 140 -19.12 12.69 3.12
CA TYR A 140 -18.17 12.99 4.18
C TYR A 140 -18.78 12.79 5.57
N GLN A 141 -19.97 13.32 5.82
CA GLN A 141 -20.63 13.24 7.12
C GLN A 141 -20.99 11.81 7.55
N TYR A 142 -21.31 10.95 6.59
CA TYR A 142 -21.82 9.60 6.84
C TYR A 142 -20.85 8.49 6.48
N GLY A 143 -19.57 8.79 6.28
CA GLY A 143 -18.60 7.73 6.20
C GLY A 143 -18.68 6.93 4.89
N SER A 144 -18.96 7.53 3.72
CA SER A 144 -19.09 6.77 2.46
C SER A 144 -17.90 5.83 2.20
N ARG A 145 -18.14 4.67 1.59
CA ARG A 145 -17.05 3.78 1.12
C ARG A 145 -16.28 4.36 -0.06
N ASP A 146 -16.84 5.32 -0.80
CA ASP A 146 -16.10 5.95 -1.90
C ASP A 146 -14.85 6.68 -1.38
N PHE A 147 -14.94 7.25 -0.17
CA PHE A 147 -13.85 7.91 0.52
C PHE A 147 -12.83 6.94 1.12
N GLN A 148 -13.08 5.62 1.08
CA GLN A 148 -12.16 4.62 1.60
C GLN A 148 -10.81 4.66 0.87
N GLY A 149 -10.85 4.80 -0.45
CA GLY A 149 -9.65 5.02 -1.25
C GLY A 149 -8.90 6.31 -0.88
N ILE A 150 -9.55 7.34 -0.34
CA ILE A 150 -8.83 8.57 0.09
C ILE A 150 -7.88 8.27 1.23
N ILE A 151 -8.33 7.48 2.21
CA ILE A 151 -7.48 7.11 3.33
C ILE A 151 -6.51 5.98 2.95
N GLU A 152 -6.82 5.12 1.96
CA GLU A 152 -5.99 3.94 1.62
C GLU A 152 -5.02 4.14 0.43
N THR A 153 -5.32 5.06 -0.50
CA THR A 153 -4.65 5.14 -1.82
C THR A 153 -4.52 6.57 -2.39
N TRP A 154 -5.37 7.52 -2.00
CA TRP A 154 -5.46 8.85 -2.65
C TRP A 154 -5.09 10.04 -1.75
N VAL A 155 -4.34 9.79 -0.68
CA VAL A 155 -3.48 10.81 -0.06
C VAL A 155 -2.32 11.10 -1.02
N ILE A 156 -2.60 11.70 -2.17
CA ILE A 156 -1.52 12.25 -2.99
C ILE A 156 -0.88 13.33 -2.11
N ILE A 157 0.43 13.30 -2.01
CA ILE A 157 1.21 14.16 -1.10
C ILE A 157 0.99 15.65 -1.35
N ASP A 158 0.52 15.99 -2.55
CA ASP A 158 0.19 17.35 -2.94
C ASP A 158 -1.26 17.74 -2.67
N GLY A 159 -2.12 16.84 -2.16
CA GLY A 159 -3.51 17.13 -1.87
C GLY A 159 -4.46 15.93 -1.93
N ILE A 160 -5.64 16.08 -1.34
CA ILE A 160 -6.72 15.08 -1.43
C ILE A 160 -7.49 15.32 -2.71
N VAL A 161 -7.52 14.34 -3.61
CA VAL A 161 -8.50 14.32 -4.70
C VAL A 161 -9.72 13.57 -4.19
N LEU A 162 -10.88 14.23 -4.12
CA LEU A 162 -12.08 13.52 -3.73
C LEU A 162 -12.47 12.52 -4.81
N PRO A 163 -12.84 11.30 -4.40
CA PRO A 163 -13.17 10.22 -5.30
C PRO A 163 -14.44 10.58 -6.04
N TYR A 164 -14.40 10.30 -7.32
CA TYR A 164 -15.59 10.19 -8.11
C TYR A 164 -16.29 8.88 -7.73
N PRO A 165 -17.62 8.87 -7.66
CA PRO A 165 -18.34 7.60 -7.51
C PRO A 165 -18.13 6.65 -8.70
N THR A 166 -17.52 7.12 -9.81
CA THR A 166 -17.20 6.36 -11.05
C THR A 166 -15.87 6.84 -11.67
N THR A 167 -15.13 6.00 -12.41
CA THR A 167 -13.83 6.39 -13.00
C THR A 167 -14.01 7.48 -14.08
N PRO A 168 -13.38 8.67 -13.94
CA PRO A 168 -13.61 9.78 -14.86
C PRO A 168 -12.77 9.65 -16.16
N PRO A 169 -13.25 10.17 -17.29
CA PRO A 169 -12.42 10.47 -18.46
C PRO A 169 -11.32 11.52 -18.18
N ILE A 170 -10.18 11.41 -18.86
CA ILE A 170 -9.00 12.33 -18.79
C ILE A 170 -9.37 13.82 -18.89
N ALA A 171 -10.46 14.15 -19.59
CA ALA A 171 -10.94 15.53 -19.81
C ALA A 171 -11.31 16.31 -18.51
N TRP A 172 -11.45 15.64 -17.37
CA TRP A 172 -11.95 16.23 -16.13
C TRP A 172 -10.86 16.91 -15.28
N GLN A 173 -9.59 16.70 -15.62
CA GLN A 173 -8.45 17.31 -14.92
C GLN A 173 -8.34 18.83 -15.10
N GLN A 174 -9.18 19.44 -15.96
CA GLN A 174 -9.06 20.86 -16.33
C GLN A 174 -9.90 21.83 -15.47
N SER A 175 -10.91 21.35 -14.73
CA SER A 175 -11.79 22.22 -13.93
C SER A 175 -12.13 21.61 -12.57
N VAL A 176 -11.40 22.05 -11.53
CA VAL A 176 -11.52 21.58 -10.14
C VAL A 176 -11.67 22.74 -9.17
N LEU A 177 -12.56 22.59 -8.18
CA LEU A 177 -12.51 23.41 -6.97
C LEU A 177 -11.32 22.94 -6.15
N ASN A 178 -10.47 23.87 -5.73
CA ASN A 178 -9.28 23.56 -4.95
C ASN A 178 -9.15 24.50 -3.75
N SER A 179 -8.69 24.01 -2.60
CA SER A 179 -8.56 24.85 -1.39
C SER A 179 -7.40 25.85 -1.42
N SER A 180 -6.53 25.79 -2.43
CA SER A 180 -5.50 26.81 -2.67
C SER A 180 -6.08 28.11 -3.24
N ASP A 181 -7.22 28.04 -3.93
CA ASP A 181 -7.97 29.19 -4.41
C ASP A 181 -8.89 29.73 -3.29
N PRO A 182 -8.69 30.97 -2.82
CA PRO A 182 -9.51 31.58 -1.78
C PRO A 182 -11.00 31.63 -2.11
N THR A 183 -11.36 31.72 -3.40
CA THR A 183 -12.75 31.83 -3.85
C THR A 183 -13.52 30.52 -3.71
N HIS A 184 -12.83 29.38 -3.68
CA HIS A 184 -13.43 28.06 -3.49
C HIS A 184 -13.61 27.69 -2.01
N ARG A 185 -12.97 28.41 -1.08
CA ARG A 185 -13.02 28.10 0.36
C ARG A 185 -14.43 28.08 0.97
N PRO A 186 -15.37 28.97 0.62
CA PRO A 186 -16.75 28.89 1.11
C PRO A 186 -17.42 27.58 0.72
N PHE A 187 -17.24 27.12 -0.53
CA PHE A 187 -17.79 25.85 -0.98
C PHE A 187 -17.27 24.69 -0.12
N LEU A 188 -15.94 24.60 0.02
CA LEU A 188 -15.28 23.51 0.73
C LEU A 188 -15.60 23.52 2.22
N SER A 189 -15.75 24.71 2.83
CA SER A 189 -16.13 24.83 4.25
C SER A 189 -17.50 24.24 4.54
N GLU A 190 -18.45 24.40 3.62
CA GLU A 190 -19.80 23.82 3.77
C GLU A 190 -19.79 22.29 3.64
N VAL A 191 -18.92 21.75 2.78
CA VAL A 191 -18.74 20.29 2.62
C VAL A 191 -18.12 19.67 3.87
N PHE A 192 -16.99 20.21 4.32
CA PHE A 192 -16.16 19.60 5.36
C PHE A 192 -16.44 20.12 6.77
N GLY A 193 -17.30 21.12 6.92
CA GLY A 193 -17.55 21.84 8.17
C GLY A 193 -16.45 22.85 8.53
N GLU A 194 -15.34 22.85 7.79
CA GLU A 194 -14.25 23.81 7.90
C GLU A 194 -13.48 23.91 6.59
N ALA A 195 -12.82 25.05 6.35
CA ALA A 195 -12.04 25.25 5.14
C ALA A 195 -10.74 24.41 5.19
N PRO A 196 -10.51 23.50 4.22
CA PRO A 196 -9.24 22.78 4.15
C PRO A 196 -8.05 23.74 4.04
N SER A 197 -6.88 23.29 4.50
CA SER A 197 -5.64 24.03 4.36
C SER A 197 -5.31 24.28 2.88
N SER A 198 -4.74 25.43 2.56
CA SER A 198 -4.18 25.70 1.22
C SER A 198 -2.83 25.01 1.01
N LYS A 199 -2.16 24.58 2.08
CA LYS A 199 -0.88 23.86 1.99
C LYS A 199 -1.03 22.39 1.62
N TRP A 200 -2.22 21.84 1.83
CA TRP A 200 -2.55 20.49 1.43
C TRP A 200 -3.90 20.52 0.72
N PRO A 201 -3.91 20.88 -0.58
CA PRO A 201 -5.13 21.21 -1.26
C PRO A 201 -6.12 20.07 -1.35
N VAL A 202 -7.41 20.37 -1.28
CA VAL A 202 -8.48 19.41 -1.57
C VAL A 202 -9.07 19.75 -2.92
N TYR A 203 -9.12 18.78 -3.82
CA TYR A 203 -9.61 18.91 -5.17
C TYR A 203 -10.98 18.26 -5.30
N ILE A 204 -11.96 19.03 -5.77
CA ILE A 204 -13.31 18.57 -6.09
C ILE A 204 -13.58 18.81 -7.57
N PRO A 205 -14.06 17.80 -8.31
CA PRO A 205 -14.39 17.93 -9.73
C PRO A 205 -15.50 18.96 -9.98
N TYR A 206 -15.32 19.83 -10.97
CA TYR A 206 -16.26 20.91 -11.26
C TYR A 206 -16.42 21.13 -12.78
N PRO A 207 -17.06 20.20 -13.50
CA PRO A 207 -17.23 20.29 -14.96
C PRO A 207 -18.03 21.53 -15.40
N SER A 208 -17.70 22.06 -16.57
CA SER A 208 -18.38 23.23 -17.15
C SER A 208 -19.61 22.87 -17.98
N ASP A 209 -19.66 21.68 -18.57
CA ASP A 209 -20.76 21.26 -19.45
C ASP A 209 -21.90 20.55 -18.70
N ALA A 210 -23.13 20.76 -19.18
CA ALA A 210 -24.33 20.26 -18.51
C ALA A 210 -24.44 18.72 -18.50
N LYS A 211 -23.90 18.02 -19.51
CA LYS A 211 -23.99 16.56 -19.61
C LYS A 211 -23.15 15.91 -18.52
N THR A 212 -21.91 16.37 -18.38
CA THR A 212 -20.97 15.87 -17.36
C THR A 212 -21.44 16.22 -15.95
N ARG A 213 -21.94 17.45 -15.74
CA ARG A 213 -22.58 17.84 -14.48
C ARG A 213 -23.73 16.89 -14.09
N ASN A 214 -24.61 16.54 -15.04
CA ASN A 214 -25.73 15.61 -14.77
C ASN A 214 -25.22 14.23 -14.39
N SER A 215 -24.22 13.71 -15.09
CA SER A 215 -23.59 12.43 -14.77
C SER A 215 -23.03 12.44 -13.35
N LEU A 216 -22.24 13.45 -13.01
CA LEU A 216 -21.61 13.57 -11.69
C LEU A 216 -22.64 13.65 -10.55
N ILE A 217 -23.70 14.45 -10.71
CA ILE A 217 -24.74 14.56 -9.67
C ILE A 217 -25.53 13.24 -9.53
N ASN A 218 -25.83 12.56 -10.65
CA ASN A 218 -26.46 11.25 -10.61
C ASN A 218 -25.59 10.22 -9.87
N ASP A 219 -24.30 10.20 -10.18
CA ASP A 219 -23.32 9.32 -9.54
C ASP A 219 -23.22 9.63 -8.03
N LEU A 220 -23.21 10.91 -7.64
CA LEU A 220 -23.23 11.32 -6.24
C LEU A 220 -24.52 10.90 -5.52
N SER A 221 -25.67 10.88 -6.21
CA SER A 221 -26.92 10.39 -5.63
C SER A 221 -26.88 8.89 -5.33
N ILE A 222 -26.19 8.10 -6.17
CA ILE A 222 -25.97 6.67 -5.97
C ILE A 222 -25.00 6.46 -4.79
N ALA A 223 -23.88 7.18 -4.77
CA ALA A 223 -22.93 7.16 -3.66
C ALA A 223 -23.59 7.55 -2.32
N ALA A 224 -24.44 8.59 -2.32
CA ALA A 224 -25.16 9.02 -1.13
C ALA A 224 -26.08 7.91 -0.61
N TRP A 225 -26.79 7.22 -1.51
CA TRP A 225 -27.58 6.04 -1.16
C TRP A 225 -26.72 4.91 -0.57
N ASP A 226 -25.54 4.68 -1.13
CA ASP A 226 -24.61 3.66 -0.64
C ASP A 226 -24.05 3.96 0.76
N THR A 227 -24.12 5.20 1.24
CA THR A 227 -23.81 5.51 2.65
C THR A 227 -24.77 4.84 3.64
N LEU A 228 -25.98 4.49 3.22
CA LEU A 228 -26.95 3.75 4.03
C LEU A 228 -26.53 2.28 4.20
N ARG A 229 -25.63 1.77 3.34
CA ARG A 229 -25.09 0.41 3.41
C ARG A 229 -23.92 0.35 4.38
N ILE A 230 -24.18 -0.19 5.56
CA ILE A 230 -23.16 -0.31 6.60
C ILE A 230 -22.20 -1.47 6.28
N PRO A 231 -20.87 -1.26 6.33
CA PRO A 231 -19.89 -2.34 6.23
C PRO A 231 -20.14 -3.48 7.20
N LEU A 232 -20.04 -4.71 6.68
CA LEU A 232 -19.97 -5.90 7.50
C LEU A 232 -18.59 -5.97 8.14
N TYR A 233 -18.55 -5.95 9.47
CA TYR A 233 -17.35 -6.16 10.24
C TYR A 233 -17.37 -7.58 10.81
N GLU A 234 -16.35 -8.37 10.49
CA GLU A 234 -16.27 -9.77 10.92
C GLU A 234 -15.72 -9.92 12.35
N SER A 235 -15.02 -8.91 12.86
CA SER A 235 -14.44 -8.92 14.20
C SER A 235 -14.35 -7.53 14.81
N CYS A 236 -14.18 -7.48 16.13
CA CYS A 236 -13.95 -6.23 16.85
C CYS A 236 -12.65 -5.54 16.42
N GLU A 237 -11.63 -6.29 16.05
CA GLU A 237 -10.39 -5.73 15.50
C GLU A 237 -10.64 -5.05 14.16
N MET A 238 -11.34 -5.73 13.24
CA MET A 238 -11.67 -5.16 11.93
C MET A 238 -12.47 -3.87 12.08
N TYR A 239 -13.45 -3.84 12.99
CA TYR A 239 -14.20 -2.63 13.31
C TYR A 239 -13.28 -1.47 13.72
N ILE A 240 -12.36 -1.69 14.66
CA ILE A 240 -11.47 -0.62 15.14
C ILE A 240 -10.50 -0.16 14.05
N VAL A 241 -9.87 -1.09 13.32
CA VAL A 241 -8.93 -0.78 12.24
C VAL A 241 -9.60 0.10 11.17
N ASN A 242 -10.86 -0.16 10.83
CA ASN A 242 -11.57 0.55 9.77
C ASN A 242 -12.28 1.82 10.24
N ALA A 243 -12.90 1.82 11.42
CA ALA A 243 -13.67 2.98 11.92
C ALA A 243 -12.77 4.04 12.59
N PHE A 244 -11.59 3.65 13.06
CA PHE A 244 -10.65 4.50 13.81
C PHE A 244 -9.21 4.32 13.33
N SER A 245 -8.99 4.31 12.02
CA SER A 245 -7.72 3.94 11.39
C SER A 245 -6.50 4.67 11.97
N ILE A 246 -6.53 6.00 12.05
CA ILE A 246 -5.40 6.79 12.56
C ILE A 246 -5.18 6.62 14.07
N TYR A 247 -6.25 6.41 14.85
CA TYR A 247 -6.13 6.11 16.27
C TYR A 247 -5.54 4.72 16.50
N TYR A 248 -5.96 3.74 15.70
CA TYR A 248 -5.37 2.41 15.72
C TYR A 248 -3.90 2.44 15.27
N ALA A 249 -3.54 3.21 14.23
CA ALA A 249 -2.16 3.39 13.80
C ALA A 249 -1.27 3.91 14.95
N LYS A 250 -1.75 4.90 15.72
CA LYS A 250 -1.07 5.37 16.94
C LYS A 250 -0.98 4.28 18.02
N ILE A 251 -2.06 3.54 18.30
CA ILE A 251 -2.05 2.41 19.25
C ILE A 251 -1.01 1.36 18.84
N LEU A 252 -0.93 1.07 17.54
CA LEU A 252 0.04 0.14 16.98
C LEU A 252 1.47 0.68 17.11
N ALA A 253 1.70 1.96 16.83
CA ALA A 253 2.99 2.61 17.01
C ALA A 253 3.47 2.54 18.49
N ASP A 254 2.57 2.79 19.45
CA ASP A 254 2.89 2.66 20.88
C ASP A 254 3.15 1.21 21.30
N TYR A 255 2.42 0.26 20.71
CA TYR A 255 2.61 -1.17 20.96
C TYR A 255 3.95 -1.68 20.42
N LEU A 256 4.34 -1.26 19.22
CA LEU A 256 5.64 -1.58 18.62
C LEU A 256 6.79 -0.89 19.37
N GLY A 257 6.56 0.33 19.83
CA GLY A 257 7.51 1.12 20.60
C GLY A 257 8.52 1.89 19.74
N SER A 258 8.97 3.04 20.24
CA SER A 258 9.83 3.96 19.48
C SER A 258 11.19 3.36 19.11
N GLU A 259 11.75 2.46 19.93
CA GLU A 259 13.01 1.79 19.65
C GLU A 259 12.90 0.88 18.41
N TYR A 260 11.83 0.08 18.34
CA TYR A 260 11.56 -0.77 17.18
C TYR A 260 11.32 0.07 15.92
N LEU A 261 10.46 1.11 16.00
CA LEU A 261 10.19 1.98 14.86
C LEU A 261 11.44 2.70 14.36
N SER A 262 12.32 3.14 15.27
CA SER A 262 13.60 3.74 14.89
C SER A 262 14.55 2.72 14.25
N ALA A 263 14.54 1.46 14.70
CA ALA A 263 15.32 0.39 14.09
C ALA A 263 14.80 0.04 12.69
N VAL A 264 13.48 0.03 12.51
CA VAL A 264 12.82 -0.12 11.20
C VAL A 264 13.26 1.00 10.26
N ASP A 265 13.11 2.27 10.66
CA ASP A 265 13.48 3.41 9.82
C ASP A 265 14.96 3.34 9.40
N LYS A 266 15.85 3.05 10.35
CA LYS A 266 17.29 2.95 10.08
C LYS A 266 17.60 1.81 9.11
N GLN A 267 16.99 0.64 9.29
CA GLN A 267 17.23 -0.51 8.42
C GLN A 267 16.64 -0.29 7.03
N LEU A 268 15.43 0.27 6.95
CA LEU A 268 14.79 0.63 5.69
C LEU A 268 15.63 1.64 4.92
N GLU A 269 16.12 2.71 5.57
CA GLU A 269 17.01 3.70 4.94
C GLU A 269 18.28 3.03 4.37
N SER A 270 18.89 2.12 5.13
CA SER A 270 20.07 1.36 4.67
C SER A 270 19.77 0.49 3.44
N ASP A 271 18.61 -0.17 3.42
CA ASP A 271 18.23 -1.09 2.34
C ASP A 271 17.87 -0.32 1.07
N LEU A 272 17.17 0.79 1.22
CA LEU A 272 16.81 1.69 0.12
C LEU A 272 18.04 2.30 -0.55
N VAL A 273 19.06 2.70 0.22
CA VAL A 273 20.33 3.18 -0.36
C VAL A 273 20.94 2.12 -1.28
N GLU A 274 20.94 0.86 -0.85
CA GLU A 274 21.51 -0.23 -1.64
C GLU A 274 20.66 -0.59 -2.87
N LEU A 275 19.34 -0.47 -2.72
CA LEU A 275 18.38 -0.66 -3.79
C LEU A 275 18.50 0.42 -4.87
N LEU A 276 18.59 1.70 -4.48
CA LEU A 276 18.81 2.82 -5.39
C LEU A 276 20.16 2.70 -6.12
N LYS A 277 21.24 2.28 -5.46
CA LYS A 277 22.52 2.01 -6.13
C LYS A 277 22.40 0.89 -7.17
N SER A 278 21.58 -0.11 -6.90
CA SER A 278 21.35 -1.23 -7.83
C SER A 278 20.58 -0.76 -9.06
N ALA A 279 19.55 0.06 -8.86
CA ALA A 279 18.82 0.74 -9.94
C ALA A 279 19.72 1.68 -10.75
N GLU A 280 20.55 2.49 -10.09
CA GLU A 280 21.51 3.37 -10.77
C GLU A 280 22.48 2.55 -11.64
N THR A 281 23.00 1.43 -11.12
CA THR A 281 23.88 0.53 -11.86
C THR A 281 23.16 -0.04 -13.08
N ALA A 282 21.91 -0.49 -12.92
CA ALA A 282 21.09 -1.01 -14.01
C ALA A 282 20.87 0.03 -15.12
N LEU A 283 20.55 1.27 -14.76
CA LEU A 283 20.30 2.37 -15.70
C LEU A 283 21.58 2.82 -16.43
N ARG A 284 22.73 2.86 -15.74
CA ARG A 284 24.00 3.30 -16.32
C ARG A 284 24.62 2.28 -17.27
N TYR A 285 24.55 1.00 -16.90
CA TYR A 285 25.31 -0.05 -17.58
C TYR A 285 24.42 -1.05 -18.33
N GLY A 286 23.10 -0.94 -18.21
CA GLY A 286 22.18 -1.70 -19.04
C GLY A 286 22.26 -1.24 -20.50
N ASN A 287 22.24 -2.17 -21.44
CA ASN A 287 22.34 -1.87 -22.87
C ASN A 287 21.00 -1.49 -23.55
N ALA A 288 20.00 -1.10 -22.76
CA ALA A 288 18.62 -0.87 -23.23
C ALA A 288 18.26 0.61 -23.46
N LEU A 289 19.12 1.54 -23.05
CA LEU A 289 18.80 2.98 -23.01
C LEU A 289 19.73 3.80 -23.90
N SER A 290 19.19 4.86 -24.51
CA SER A 290 20.00 5.96 -25.02
C SER A 290 20.64 6.74 -23.87
N GLN A 291 21.77 7.42 -24.12
CA GLN A 291 22.41 8.25 -23.09
C GLN A 291 21.46 9.32 -22.52
N ASN A 292 20.65 9.94 -23.37
CA ASN A 292 19.69 10.95 -22.94
C ASN A 292 18.64 10.36 -21.99
N MET A 293 18.11 9.17 -22.32
CA MET A 293 17.14 8.52 -21.44
C MET A 293 17.80 8.07 -20.13
N THR A 294 19.02 7.54 -20.19
CA THR A 294 19.80 7.21 -18.99
C THR A 294 19.94 8.43 -18.08
N ASP A 295 20.32 9.59 -18.61
CA ASP A 295 20.50 10.81 -17.81
C ASP A 295 19.18 11.28 -17.16
N ILE A 296 18.06 11.23 -17.90
CA ILE A 296 16.73 11.59 -17.39
C ILE A 296 16.31 10.65 -16.27
N LEU A 297 16.38 9.33 -16.49
CA LEU A 297 15.94 8.34 -15.51
C LEU A 297 16.83 8.34 -14.25
N LEU A 298 18.12 8.67 -14.38
CA LEU A 298 19.02 8.85 -13.24
C LEU A 298 18.68 10.09 -12.41
N ASP A 299 18.31 11.20 -13.06
CA ASP A 299 17.84 12.40 -12.35
C ASP A 299 16.55 12.11 -11.59
N ARG A 300 15.61 11.37 -12.21
CA ARG A 300 14.41 10.85 -11.54
C ARG A 300 14.79 10.00 -10.34
N LEU A 301 15.61 8.97 -10.53
CA LEU A 301 16.02 8.07 -9.45
C LEU A 301 16.61 8.82 -8.25
N LYS A 302 17.44 9.84 -8.50
CA LYS A 302 18.03 10.69 -7.45
C LYS A 302 17.02 11.53 -6.68
N GLY A 303 15.91 11.91 -7.31
CA GLY A 303 14.82 12.69 -6.71
C GLY A 303 13.94 11.90 -5.72
N ASN A 304 14.06 10.57 -5.70
CA ASN A 304 13.22 9.70 -4.89
C ASN A 304 13.42 9.91 -3.38
N LYS A 305 12.32 9.98 -2.65
CA LYS A 305 12.25 10.18 -1.21
C LYS A 305 11.42 9.09 -0.56
N PHE A 306 11.83 8.65 0.63
CA PHE A 306 11.17 7.57 1.36
C PHE A 306 10.85 8.04 2.78
N PRO A 307 9.60 8.50 3.02
CA PRO A 307 9.22 8.98 4.35
C PRO A 307 9.21 7.87 5.40
N ARG A 308 9.48 8.27 6.65
CA ARG A 308 9.69 7.37 7.78
C ARG A 308 8.41 6.81 8.35
N ILE A 309 8.46 5.57 8.86
CA ILE A 309 7.37 4.92 9.58
C ILE A 309 7.12 5.58 10.94
N SER A 310 8.17 6.05 11.63
CA SER A 310 8.04 6.64 12.97
C SER A 310 7.20 7.93 13.03
N HIS A 311 6.89 8.53 11.88
CA HIS A 311 6.07 9.73 11.62
C HIS A 311 5.72 10.65 12.83
N PRO A 312 6.06 11.95 12.81
CA PRO A 312 5.88 12.87 13.94
C PRO A 312 4.49 12.90 14.60
N ILE A 313 3.42 12.68 13.81
CA ILE A 313 2.03 12.59 14.32
C ILE A 313 1.85 11.54 15.43
N PHE A 314 2.74 10.53 15.52
CA PHE A 314 2.67 9.52 16.57
C PHE A 314 3.28 9.97 17.90
N SER A 315 3.88 11.15 17.99
CA SER A 315 4.20 11.77 19.27
C SER A 315 2.92 12.13 20.03
N ASP A 316 2.90 11.97 21.36
CA ASP A 316 1.71 12.29 22.15
C ASP A 316 1.30 13.77 21.99
N GLU A 317 2.27 14.67 21.88
CA GLU A 317 2.03 16.12 21.69
C GLU A 317 1.27 16.40 20.39
N LEU A 318 1.80 15.97 19.23
CA LEU A 318 1.15 16.22 17.95
C LEU A 318 -0.12 15.40 17.78
N PHE A 319 -0.12 14.15 18.27
CA PHE A 319 -1.31 13.30 18.21
C PHE A 319 -2.48 13.96 18.94
N TYR A 320 -2.32 14.37 20.20
CA TYR A 320 -3.42 14.97 20.96
C TYR A 320 -3.75 16.40 20.54
N LYS A 321 -2.80 17.14 19.95
CA LYS A 321 -3.06 18.44 19.33
C LYS A 321 -4.11 18.34 18.21
N PHE A 322 -4.05 17.31 17.37
CA PHE A 322 -4.97 17.17 16.22
C PHE A 322 -6.09 16.15 16.45
N LEU A 323 -5.77 15.02 17.08
CA LEU A 323 -6.66 13.86 17.32
C LEU A 323 -7.07 13.72 18.79
N GLY A 324 -7.03 14.80 19.56
CA GLY A 324 -7.47 14.81 20.96
C GLY A 324 -8.96 14.60 21.16
N HIS A 325 -9.76 14.80 20.12
CA HIS A 325 -11.21 14.61 20.13
C HIS A 325 -11.62 13.49 19.18
N VAL A 326 -12.48 12.59 19.65
CA VAL A 326 -13.08 11.52 18.86
C VAL A 326 -14.54 11.35 19.28
N ASP A 327 -15.45 11.34 18.31
CA ASP A 327 -16.85 11.01 18.55
C ASP A 327 -17.02 9.49 18.49
N ALA A 328 -16.96 8.85 19.66
CA ALA A 328 -17.16 7.41 19.84
C ALA A 328 -18.57 7.08 20.37
N THR A 329 -19.59 7.84 19.99
CA THR A 329 -20.99 7.60 20.38
C THR A 329 -21.65 6.51 19.52
N ASN A 330 -22.94 6.20 19.77
CA ASN A 330 -23.70 5.28 18.91
C ASN A 330 -23.63 5.79 17.45
N LEU A 331 -23.47 4.88 16.48
CA LEU A 331 -23.30 5.20 15.05
C LEU A 331 -21.91 5.75 14.68
N THR A 332 -20.88 5.22 15.35
CA THR A 332 -19.48 5.57 15.11
C THR A 332 -19.04 5.37 13.64
N VAL A 333 -19.60 4.36 12.95
CA VAL A 333 -19.23 4.05 11.56
C VAL A 333 -19.57 5.21 10.64
N GLN A 334 -20.72 5.84 10.84
CA GLN A 334 -21.15 7.04 10.10
C GLN A 334 -20.18 8.20 10.33
N ARG A 335 -19.60 8.32 11.54
CA ARG A 335 -18.67 9.40 11.91
C ARG A 335 -17.22 9.15 11.49
N ARG A 336 -16.89 8.04 10.80
CA ARG A 336 -15.50 7.65 10.56
C ARG A 336 -14.67 8.73 9.83
N TRP A 337 -15.20 9.43 8.84
CA TRP A 337 -14.41 10.49 8.16
C TRP A 337 -14.24 11.73 9.02
N LEU A 338 -15.25 12.08 9.81
CA LEU A 338 -15.15 13.17 10.77
C LEU A 338 -14.09 12.89 11.85
N ASN A 339 -14.01 11.62 12.28
CA ASN A 339 -13.05 11.20 13.29
C ASN A 339 -11.62 11.04 12.74
N ASN A 340 -11.46 10.60 11.49
CA ASN A 340 -10.14 10.26 10.94
C ASN A 340 -9.62 11.33 9.95
N LEU A 341 -10.42 11.74 8.95
CA LEU A 341 -9.96 12.62 7.86
C LEU A 341 -9.91 14.10 8.29
N THR A 342 -10.90 14.60 9.03
CA THR A 342 -10.91 16.00 9.52
C THR A 342 -9.64 16.37 10.29
N PRO A 343 -9.24 15.63 11.34
CA PRO A 343 -8.04 16.00 12.08
C PRO A 343 -6.76 15.80 11.27
N LEU A 344 -6.72 14.84 10.32
CA LEU A 344 -5.60 14.71 9.39
C LEU A 344 -5.48 15.94 8.48
N MET A 345 -6.59 16.46 7.93
CA MET A 345 -6.58 17.69 7.14
C MET A 345 -6.03 18.89 7.92
N ARG A 346 -6.33 18.98 9.23
CA ARG A 346 -5.74 20.00 10.12
C ARG A 346 -4.26 19.76 10.36
N ALA A 347 -3.87 18.51 10.66
CA ALA A 347 -2.48 18.13 10.88
C ALA A 347 -1.61 18.46 9.67
N MET A 348 -2.07 18.13 8.46
CA MET A 348 -1.38 18.44 7.20
C MET A 348 -1.32 19.94 6.89
N GLY A 349 -2.12 20.79 7.55
CA GLY A 349 -1.94 22.24 7.48
C GLY A 349 -0.74 22.77 8.30
N ASP A 350 -0.22 21.95 9.22
CA ASP A 350 0.89 22.29 10.09
C ASP A 350 2.25 22.00 9.44
N ARG A 351 3.20 22.91 9.61
CA ARG A 351 4.54 22.82 9.02
C ARG A 351 5.34 21.60 9.50
N GLU A 352 5.00 21.04 10.66
CA GLU A 352 5.70 19.89 11.24
C GLU A 352 5.24 18.56 10.63
N VAL A 353 4.15 18.57 9.86
CA VAL A 353 3.50 17.35 9.32
C VAL A 353 3.26 17.42 7.81
N VAL A 354 3.04 18.61 7.23
CA VAL A 354 2.56 18.85 5.85
C VAL A 354 3.29 18.09 4.72
N ASP A 355 4.54 17.67 4.91
CA ASP A 355 5.34 16.99 3.89
C ASP A 355 5.47 15.47 4.07
N LEU A 356 4.73 14.91 5.03
CA LEU A 356 4.84 13.51 5.45
C LEU A 356 3.48 12.81 5.32
N ARG A 357 3.44 11.69 4.59
CA ARG A 357 2.26 10.80 4.62
C ARG A 357 2.28 10.04 5.94
N VAL A 358 1.13 10.00 6.60
CA VAL A 358 0.96 9.20 7.80
C VAL A 358 0.87 7.72 7.42
N PRO A 359 1.70 6.81 7.97
CA PRO A 359 1.59 5.39 7.72
C PRO A 359 0.23 4.85 8.17
N GLU A 360 -0.48 4.19 7.26
CA GLU A 360 -1.82 3.69 7.49
C GLU A 360 -1.78 2.25 8.07
N PRO A 361 -2.90 1.76 8.64
CA PRO A 361 -2.96 0.44 9.26
C PRO A 361 -3.31 -0.73 8.32
N ASP A 362 -3.41 -0.48 7.02
CA ASP A 362 -3.66 -1.48 5.98
C ASP A 362 -2.36 -1.93 5.32
N PHE A 363 -2.37 -3.12 4.71
CA PHE A 363 -1.20 -3.67 4.06
C PHE A 363 -1.09 -3.08 2.65
N ASN A 364 -0.36 -1.98 2.53
CA ASN A 364 -0.17 -1.32 1.24
C ASN A 364 1.14 -0.51 1.20
N ALA A 365 1.58 -0.25 -0.02
CA ALA A 365 2.64 0.69 -0.35
C ALA A 365 2.16 1.54 -1.55
N ALA A 366 2.79 2.69 -1.77
CA ALA A 366 2.45 3.51 -2.93
C ALA A 366 3.61 4.42 -3.33
N HIS A 367 3.66 4.76 -4.61
CA HIS A 367 4.53 5.80 -5.15
C HIS A 367 3.76 6.93 -5.82
N SER A 368 4.28 8.15 -5.69
CA SER A 368 3.76 9.33 -6.36
C SER A 368 4.82 9.93 -7.29
N ARG A 369 4.67 9.75 -8.60
CA ARG A 369 5.59 10.28 -9.62
C ARG A 369 5.79 11.79 -9.52
N LYS A 370 4.71 12.54 -9.28
CA LYS A 370 4.74 14.00 -9.22
C LYS A 370 5.69 14.54 -8.14
N THR A 371 5.79 13.84 -7.01
CA THR A 371 6.57 14.25 -5.84
C THR A 371 7.77 13.35 -5.55
N GLN A 372 7.89 12.25 -6.31
CA GLN A 372 8.91 11.22 -6.22
C GLN A 372 9.05 10.67 -4.81
N ARG A 373 7.92 10.26 -4.23
CA ARG A 373 7.88 9.77 -2.86
C ARG A 373 7.22 8.40 -2.81
N THR A 374 7.91 7.48 -2.16
CA THR A 374 7.46 6.11 -1.91
C THR A 374 7.14 5.92 -0.44
N PHE A 375 6.01 5.29 -0.14
CA PHE A 375 5.56 5.02 1.21
C PHE A 375 5.23 3.56 1.42
N VAL A 376 5.34 3.14 2.67
CA VAL A 376 5.00 1.80 3.12
C VAL A 376 4.18 1.92 4.40
N ASN A 377 3.09 1.16 4.50
CA ASN A 377 2.19 1.17 5.66
C ASN A 377 2.64 0.21 6.76
N PHE A 378 2.10 0.36 7.97
CA PHE A 378 2.55 -0.40 9.15
C PHE A 378 2.60 -1.91 8.96
N PRO A 379 1.57 -2.57 8.40
CA PRO A 379 1.57 -4.03 8.26
C PRO A 379 2.74 -4.57 7.42
N ILE A 380 3.29 -3.79 6.48
CA ILE A 380 4.44 -4.18 5.65
C ILE A 380 5.72 -4.25 6.47
N VAL A 381 5.90 -3.37 7.47
CA VAL A 381 7.13 -3.29 8.28
C VAL A 381 7.07 -4.14 9.55
N THR A 382 6.35 -5.26 9.50
CA THR A 382 6.13 -6.15 10.64
C THR A 382 6.53 -7.60 10.33
N PRO A 383 6.91 -8.42 11.33
CA PRO A 383 7.72 -9.63 11.12
C PRO A 383 7.24 -10.63 10.06
N THR A 384 5.96 -10.75 9.74
CA THR A 384 5.56 -11.63 8.62
C THR A 384 6.15 -11.22 7.27
N THR A 385 6.40 -9.92 7.09
CA THR A 385 6.88 -9.28 5.87
C THR A 385 8.29 -8.69 6.02
N PHE A 386 8.56 -8.03 7.16
CA PHE A 386 9.84 -7.38 7.44
C PHE A 386 10.11 -7.31 8.95
N ASP A 387 11.36 -7.46 9.33
CA ASP A 387 11.86 -7.14 10.67
C ASP A 387 13.28 -6.59 10.51
N PRO A 388 13.69 -5.57 11.27
CA PRO A 388 15.06 -5.02 11.16
C PRO A 388 16.14 -6.06 11.46
N SER A 389 15.83 -7.13 12.20
CA SER A 389 16.75 -8.24 12.49
C SER A 389 16.83 -9.29 11.38
N TYR A 390 16.00 -9.19 10.33
CA TYR A 390 16.05 -10.13 9.23
C TYR A 390 17.35 -10.07 8.45
N PRO A 391 17.85 -11.23 7.99
CA PRO A 391 19.00 -11.25 7.10
C PRO A 391 18.66 -10.55 5.77
N PRO A 392 19.67 -9.99 5.07
CA PRO A 392 19.48 -9.28 3.80
C PRO A 392 18.60 -10.04 2.80
N ILE A 393 18.76 -11.36 2.70
CA ILE A 393 17.94 -12.21 1.85
C ILE A 393 16.43 -11.99 2.04
N LEU A 394 15.95 -11.94 3.28
CA LEU A 394 14.53 -11.76 3.59
C LEU A 394 14.09 -10.30 3.49
N ARG A 395 14.96 -9.35 3.90
CA ARG A 395 14.66 -7.93 3.82
C ARG A 395 14.52 -7.47 2.37
N PHE A 396 15.44 -7.87 1.49
CA PHE A 396 15.39 -7.50 0.08
C PHE A 396 14.30 -8.26 -0.69
N SER A 397 14.15 -9.58 -0.51
CA SER A 397 13.06 -10.30 -1.22
C SER A 397 11.65 -9.95 -0.75
N GLY A 398 11.50 -9.38 0.46
CA GLY A 398 10.23 -8.84 0.96
C GLY A 398 10.12 -7.34 0.69
N LEU A 399 10.46 -6.52 1.69
CA LEU A 399 10.30 -5.07 1.64
C LEU A 399 11.16 -4.40 0.55
N GLY A 400 12.36 -4.91 0.26
CA GLY A 400 13.17 -4.37 -0.83
C GLY A 400 12.51 -4.52 -2.20
N ALA A 401 11.90 -5.67 -2.47
CA ALA A 401 11.16 -5.90 -3.71
C ALA A 401 9.90 -5.04 -3.79
N ALA A 402 9.16 -4.91 -2.68
CA ALA A 402 7.99 -4.01 -2.61
C ALA A 402 8.39 -2.54 -2.80
N ALA A 403 9.42 -2.05 -2.10
CA ALA A 403 9.92 -0.69 -2.29
C ALA A 403 10.43 -0.47 -3.72
N GLY A 404 11.11 -1.48 -4.28
CA GLY A 404 11.57 -1.54 -5.67
C GLY A 404 10.44 -1.39 -6.67
N HIS A 405 9.36 -2.12 -6.47
CA HIS A 405 8.13 -2.01 -7.24
C HIS A 405 7.59 -0.57 -7.19
N GLU A 406 7.42 -0.02 -5.99
CA GLU A 406 6.87 1.32 -5.83
C GLU A 406 7.69 2.40 -6.54
N PHE A 407 9.00 2.53 -6.27
CA PHE A 407 9.78 3.55 -6.99
C PHE A 407 10.03 3.18 -8.45
N GLY A 408 9.78 1.93 -8.86
CA GLY A 408 9.71 1.52 -10.25
C GLY A 408 8.63 2.28 -11.03
N HIS A 409 7.54 2.69 -10.38
CA HIS A 409 6.56 3.60 -11.00
C HIS A 409 7.13 4.98 -11.34
N ASP A 410 8.30 5.34 -10.79
CA ASP A 410 9.01 6.55 -11.18
C ASP A 410 9.79 6.40 -12.49
N LEU A 411 9.68 5.25 -13.15
CA LEU A 411 10.39 4.87 -14.37
C LEU A 411 9.43 4.25 -15.44
N ASP A 412 8.14 4.09 -15.15
CA ASP A 412 7.17 3.44 -16.05
C ASP A 412 6.58 4.38 -17.14
N GLU A 413 5.74 3.86 -18.05
CA GLU A 413 5.05 4.66 -19.11
C GLU A 413 4.10 5.73 -18.56
N GLY A 414 3.83 5.68 -17.27
CA GLY A 414 3.12 6.72 -16.55
C GLY A 414 3.87 8.06 -16.55
N LEU A 415 5.20 8.08 -16.65
CA LEU A 415 5.95 9.33 -16.83
C LEU A 415 5.58 10.03 -18.15
N GLU A 416 5.38 9.27 -19.22
CA GLU A 416 4.97 9.80 -20.53
C GLU A 416 3.50 10.18 -20.52
N THR A 417 2.64 9.35 -19.92
CA THR A 417 1.19 9.62 -19.78
C THR A 417 0.93 10.88 -18.95
N ASP A 418 1.72 11.12 -17.90
CA ASP A 418 1.64 12.32 -17.06
C ASP A 418 2.31 13.56 -17.70
N GLY A 419 2.97 13.40 -18.85
CA GLY A 419 3.71 14.48 -19.52
C GLY A 419 4.97 14.94 -18.77
N ILE A 420 5.55 14.08 -17.92
CA ILE A 420 6.77 14.36 -17.14
C ILE A 420 8.02 14.16 -18.01
N VAL A 421 8.06 13.09 -18.81
CA VAL A 421 9.17 12.75 -19.71
C VAL A 421 8.61 12.31 -21.06
N GLU A 422 9.23 12.72 -22.17
CA GLU A 422 8.98 12.11 -23.49
C GLU A 422 9.97 10.96 -23.71
N PHE A 423 9.46 9.74 -23.90
CA PHE A 423 10.31 8.58 -24.12
C PHE A 423 10.89 8.58 -25.53
N ASP A 424 12.08 8.02 -25.71
CA ASP A 424 12.63 7.77 -27.04
C ASP A 424 12.22 6.37 -27.53
N SER A 425 12.57 6.04 -28.77
CA SER A 425 12.23 4.74 -29.35
C SER A 425 12.98 3.56 -28.72
N THR A 426 14.10 3.80 -28.02
CA THR A 426 14.84 2.73 -27.33
C THR A 426 14.14 2.35 -26.04
N TYR A 427 13.65 3.33 -25.28
CA TYR A 427 12.95 3.04 -24.03
C TYR A 427 11.56 2.46 -24.24
N ARG A 428 10.84 2.92 -25.27
CA ARG A 428 9.54 2.31 -25.64
C ARG A 428 9.65 0.82 -25.96
N GLN A 429 10.80 0.35 -26.47
CA GLN A 429 11.01 -1.08 -26.72
C GLN A 429 11.00 -1.94 -25.45
N VAL A 430 11.34 -1.37 -24.28
CA VAL A 430 11.24 -2.08 -23.00
C VAL A 430 9.78 -2.45 -22.73
N PHE A 431 8.87 -1.50 -22.91
CA PHE A 431 7.43 -1.70 -22.69
C PHE A 431 6.78 -2.51 -23.82
N ASP A 432 7.19 -2.32 -25.09
CA ASP A 432 6.77 -3.19 -26.20
C ASP A 432 7.10 -4.66 -25.92
N CYS A 433 8.26 -4.92 -25.31
CA CYS A 433 8.62 -6.26 -24.89
C CYS A 433 7.65 -6.77 -23.82
N ILE A 434 7.46 -6.02 -22.73
CA ILE A 434 6.59 -6.42 -21.61
C ILE A 434 5.17 -6.68 -22.13
N TYR A 435 4.62 -5.79 -22.94
CA TYR A 435 3.33 -5.96 -23.59
C TYR A 435 3.25 -7.29 -24.34
N ASN A 436 4.25 -7.58 -25.18
CA ASN A 436 4.30 -8.81 -25.95
C ASN A 436 4.56 -10.07 -25.12
N TYR A 437 5.18 -9.93 -23.96
CA TYR A 437 5.46 -11.03 -23.04
C TYR A 437 4.21 -11.45 -22.28
N TYR A 438 3.45 -10.46 -21.82
CA TYR A 438 2.25 -10.64 -21.02
C TYR A 438 0.98 -10.84 -21.85
N LYS A 439 0.99 -10.53 -23.15
CA LYS A 439 -0.15 -10.85 -24.03
C LYS A 439 -0.46 -12.34 -23.97
N ASP A 440 -1.75 -12.66 -23.92
CA ASP A 440 -2.28 -14.02 -23.86
C ASP A 440 -1.93 -14.80 -22.57
N GLN A 441 -1.39 -14.13 -21.54
CA GLN A 441 -1.12 -14.75 -20.25
C GLN A 441 -2.34 -14.65 -19.33
N CYS A 442 -2.67 -15.76 -18.68
CA CYS A 442 -3.82 -15.85 -17.79
C CYS A 442 -3.44 -16.48 -16.46
N ASN A 443 -4.27 -16.27 -15.45
CA ASN A 443 -4.11 -16.89 -14.15
C ASN A 443 -4.19 -18.44 -14.33
N PRO A 444 -3.17 -19.22 -13.93
CA PRO A 444 -3.17 -20.66 -14.10
C PRO A 444 -4.26 -21.36 -13.29
N GLU A 445 -4.68 -20.78 -12.15
CA GLU A 445 -5.78 -21.29 -11.33
C GLU A 445 -7.16 -20.85 -11.86
N GLN A 446 -7.21 -19.74 -12.61
CA GLN A 446 -8.42 -19.16 -13.19
C GLN A 446 -8.20 -18.76 -14.65
N PRO A 447 -8.20 -19.72 -15.61
CA PRO A 447 -7.76 -19.45 -16.99
C PRO A 447 -8.60 -18.44 -17.77
N TRP A 448 -9.79 -18.07 -17.28
CA TRP A 448 -10.62 -17.02 -17.87
C TRP A 448 -10.21 -15.60 -17.44
N LEU A 449 -9.34 -15.48 -16.45
CA LEU A 449 -8.81 -14.22 -15.95
C LEU A 449 -7.44 -13.99 -16.58
N CYS A 450 -7.44 -13.28 -17.71
CA CYS A 450 -6.25 -12.95 -18.46
C CYS A 450 -5.82 -11.52 -18.18
N ILE A 451 -4.52 -11.28 -18.30
CA ILE A 451 -3.92 -9.96 -18.22
C ILE A 451 -4.43 -9.12 -19.38
N ASP A 452 -4.73 -7.86 -19.13
CA ASP A 452 -4.86 -6.85 -20.18
C ASP A 452 -3.55 -6.06 -20.22
N PRO A 453 -2.62 -6.35 -21.14
CA PRO A 453 -1.31 -5.72 -21.12
C PRO A 453 -1.37 -4.20 -21.36
N LYS A 454 -2.48 -3.62 -21.84
CA LYS A 454 -2.62 -2.15 -21.90
C LYS A 454 -2.99 -1.56 -20.53
N HIS A 455 -3.68 -2.34 -19.71
CA HIS A 455 -4.10 -1.95 -18.37
C HIS A 455 -2.98 -2.19 -17.35
N ASP A 456 -2.26 -3.31 -17.49
CA ASP A 456 -1.41 -3.86 -16.44
C ASP A 456 0.10 -3.61 -16.65
N VAL A 457 0.51 -3.00 -17.77
CA VAL A 457 1.94 -2.87 -18.15
C VAL A 457 2.80 -2.18 -17.11
N ASN A 458 2.28 -1.13 -16.47
CA ASN A 458 3.01 -0.36 -15.46
C ASN A 458 3.27 -1.20 -14.21
N GLU A 459 2.26 -1.95 -13.74
CA GLU A 459 2.39 -2.87 -12.61
C GLU A 459 3.31 -4.06 -12.93
N ALA A 460 3.20 -4.60 -14.15
CA ALA A 460 4.07 -5.68 -14.63
C ALA A 460 5.54 -5.22 -14.76
N PHE A 461 5.77 -3.99 -15.20
CA PHE A 461 7.08 -3.34 -15.20
C PHE A 461 7.60 -3.20 -13.77
N ALA A 462 6.79 -2.62 -12.87
CA ALA A 462 7.15 -2.39 -11.47
C ALA A 462 7.48 -3.69 -10.73
N ASP A 463 6.69 -4.76 -10.90
CA ASP A 463 6.96 -6.09 -10.34
C ASP A 463 8.31 -6.66 -10.81
N SER A 464 8.52 -6.61 -12.13
CA SER A 464 9.74 -7.13 -12.76
C SER A 464 10.96 -6.31 -12.34
N PHE A 465 10.83 -4.99 -12.29
CA PHE A 465 11.87 -4.07 -11.87
C PHE A 465 12.22 -4.26 -10.39
N GLY A 466 11.19 -4.29 -9.53
CA GLY A 466 11.34 -4.40 -8.09
C GLY A 466 12.08 -5.67 -7.66
N VAL A 467 11.69 -6.83 -8.20
CA VAL A 467 12.36 -8.10 -7.86
C VAL A 467 13.79 -8.16 -8.39
N GLN A 468 14.06 -7.63 -9.59
CA GLN A 468 15.40 -7.59 -10.16
C GLN A 468 16.32 -6.70 -9.34
N MET A 469 15.91 -5.45 -9.06
CA MET A 469 16.72 -4.52 -8.28
C MET A 469 16.94 -5.00 -6.85
N ALA A 470 15.93 -5.60 -6.23
CA ALA A 470 16.06 -6.18 -4.90
C ALA A 470 17.02 -7.37 -4.86
N TYR A 471 17.02 -8.21 -5.89
CA TYR A 471 17.97 -9.31 -5.98
C TYR A 471 19.40 -8.79 -6.12
N LEU A 472 19.64 -7.77 -6.95
CA LEU A 472 20.95 -7.13 -7.09
C LEU A 472 21.43 -6.49 -5.79
N ALA A 473 20.56 -5.76 -5.11
CA ALA A 473 20.87 -5.16 -3.83
C ALA A 473 21.20 -6.22 -2.76
N TYR A 474 20.49 -7.35 -2.76
CA TYR A 474 20.81 -8.50 -1.92
C TYR A 474 22.20 -9.07 -2.22
N LYS A 475 22.55 -9.31 -3.50
CA LYS A 475 23.87 -9.83 -3.86
C LYS A 475 24.98 -8.84 -3.48
N ARG A 476 24.78 -7.54 -3.71
CA ARG A 476 25.74 -6.49 -3.34
C ARG A 476 25.93 -6.37 -1.82
N SER A 477 24.83 -6.39 -1.08
CA SER A 477 24.84 -6.37 0.39
C SER A 477 25.58 -7.57 0.98
N THR A 478 25.39 -8.77 0.41
CA THR A 478 26.05 -9.99 0.90
C THR A 478 27.48 -10.15 0.42
N ALA A 479 27.86 -9.58 -0.73
CA ALA A 479 29.26 -9.54 -1.18
C ALA A 479 30.14 -8.72 -0.23
N THR A 480 29.59 -7.63 0.35
CA THR A 480 30.31 -6.73 1.26
C THR A 480 30.31 -7.21 2.71
N SER A 481 29.19 -7.77 3.20
CA SER A 481 29.02 -8.15 4.61
C SER A 481 29.17 -9.65 4.89
N GLY A 482 29.23 -10.49 3.85
CA GLY A 482 29.14 -11.94 3.96
C GLY A 482 27.72 -12.44 4.28
N ILE A 483 27.51 -13.75 4.19
CA ILE A 483 26.26 -14.39 4.60
C ILE A 483 26.37 -14.75 6.07
N VAL A 484 25.70 -14.00 6.95
CA VAL A 484 25.83 -14.17 8.41
C VAL A 484 24.67 -14.97 9.02
N LYS A 485 23.46 -14.92 8.43
CA LYS A 485 22.25 -15.57 8.96
C LYS A 485 21.26 -15.89 7.84
N ARG A 486 20.49 -16.97 7.96
CA ARG A 486 19.39 -17.34 7.04
C ARG A 486 18.24 -18.02 7.82
N PRO A 487 16.99 -17.99 7.32
CA PRO A 487 15.94 -18.84 7.87
C PRO A 487 16.36 -20.32 7.75
N SER A 488 16.06 -21.10 8.77
CA SER A 488 16.43 -22.51 8.88
C SER A 488 15.21 -23.35 9.28
N GLY A 489 15.12 -24.54 8.70
CA GLY A 489 13.98 -25.43 8.80
C GLY A 489 14.23 -26.74 8.06
N THR A 490 13.35 -27.72 8.24
CA THR A 490 13.51 -29.07 7.69
C THR A 490 13.67 -29.09 6.16
N VAL A 491 12.87 -28.28 5.47
CA VAL A 491 12.90 -28.12 4.00
C VAL A 491 13.79 -26.94 3.62
N LEU A 492 13.75 -25.84 4.39
CA LEU A 492 14.51 -24.63 4.06
C LEU A 492 16.02 -24.85 4.07
N ASP A 493 16.54 -25.74 4.92
CA ASP A 493 17.99 -26.05 4.98
C ASP A 493 18.51 -26.70 3.69
N GLY A 494 17.63 -27.33 2.90
CA GLY A 494 17.96 -27.91 1.60
C GLY A 494 18.00 -26.91 0.44
N LEU A 495 17.53 -25.67 0.65
CA LEU A 495 17.48 -24.65 -0.39
C LEU A 495 18.75 -23.79 -0.42
N THR A 496 19.15 -23.33 -1.58
CA THR A 496 20.20 -22.29 -1.68
C THR A 496 19.67 -20.94 -1.20
N ASN A 497 20.56 -19.98 -0.92
CA ASN A 497 20.10 -18.63 -0.59
C ASN A 497 19.38 -17.96 -1.77
N ASP A 498 19.78 -18.23 -3.02
CA ASP A 498 19.11 -17.64 -4.17
C ASP A 498 17.69 -18.25 -4.32
N GLN A 499 17.52 -19.55 -4.06
CA GLN A 499 16.18 -20.18 -4.01
C GLN A 499 15.30 -19.63 -2.87
N LEU A 500 15.89 -19.43 -1.68
CA LEU A 500 15.19 -18.82 -0.55
C LEU A 500 14.74 -17.37 -0.81
N PHE A 501 15.53 -16.61 -1.59
CA PHE A 501 15.17 -15.25 -1.99
C PHE A 501 13.84 -15.29 -2.77
N PHE A 502 13.77 -16.10 -3.82
CA PHE A 502 12.58 -16.19 -4.66
C PHE A 502 11.39 -16.81 -3.92
N LEU A 503 11.63 -17.76 -3.02
CA LEU A 503 10.58 -18.34 -2.17
C LEU A 503 9.95 -17.27 -1.29
N ASN A 504 10.76 -16.47 -0.59
CA ASN A 504 10.24 -15.42 0.28
C ASN A 504 9.54 -14.31 -0.52
N PHE A 505 10.05 -13.94 -1.70
CA PHE A 505 9.38 -12.99 -2.59
C PHE A 505 7.95 -13.44 -2.93
N ALA A 506 7.80 -14.65 -3.47
CA ALA A 506 6.48 -15.18 -3.83
C ALA A 506 5.53 -15.29 -2.63
N GLN A 507 6.05 -15.61 -1.45
CA GLN A 507 5.26 -15.73 -0.23
C GLN A 507 4.83 -14.37 0.35
N VAL A 508 5.68 -13.35 0.26
CA VAL A 508 5.35 -11.98 0.72
C VAL A 508 4.25 -11.37 -0.15
N LEU A 509 4.30 -11.57 -1.48
CA LEU A 509 3.22 -11.14 -2.37
C LEU A 509 1.89 -11.85 -2.03
N ALA A 510 1.94 -13.16 -1.74
CA ALA A 510 0.74 -13.95 -1.49
C ALA A 510 0.02 -13.63 -0.17
N VAL A 511 0.74 -13.18 0.87
CA VAL A 511 0.14 -12.86 2.18
C VAL A 511 -0.51 -11.47 2.23
N ALA A 512 -0.43 -10.69 1.16
CA ALA A 512 -1.13 -9.41 1.05
C ALA A 512 -2.66 -9.63 1.16
N PRO A 513 -3.36 -9.00 2.12
CA PRO A 513 -4.79 -9.24 2.41
C PRO A 513 -5.74 -8.93 1.24
N ASN A 514 -5.31 -8.14 0.25
CA ASN A 514 -6.09 -7.81 -0.94
C ASN A 514 -5.76 -8.71 -2.15
N TRP A 515 -4.96 -9.76 -1.99
CA TRP A 515 -4.57 -10.65 -3.09
C TRP A 515 -5.76 -11.26 -3.85
N ALA A 516 -6.83 -11.62 -3.14
CA ALA A 516 -8.06 -12.13 -3.75
C ALA A 516 -8.86 -11.05 -4.53
N ARG A 517 -8.56 -9.76 -4.34
CA ARG A 517 -9.17 -8.62 -5.05
C ARG A 517 -8.48 -8.29 -6.37
N HIS A 518 -7.22 -8.70 -6.57
CA HIS A 518 -6.50 -8.63 -7.85
C HIS A 518 -7.06 -9.56 -8.94
N ASN A 519 -8.27 -10.08 -8.74
CA ASN A 519 -9.00 -10.91 -9.69
C ASN A 519 -10.28 -10.21 -10.16
N THR A 520 -10.23 -8.88 -10.33
CA THR A 520 -11.34 -8.10 -10.89
C THR A 520 -10.88 -7.35 -12.14
N PRO A 521 -11.73 -7.21 -13.19
CA PRO A 521 -11.36 -6.50 -14.41
C PRO A 521 -11.04 -5.01 -14.25
N SER A 522 -11.23 -4.45 -13.05
CA SER A 522 -10.97 -3.04 -12.72
C SER A 522 -9.68 -2.84 -11.91
N ASP A 523 -9.00 -3.93 -11.53
CA ASP A 523 -7.71 -3.86 -10.85
C ASP A 523 -6.61 -3.71 -11.91
N LEU A 524 -5.72 -2.75 -11.68
CA LEU A 524 -4.58 -2.45 -12.56
C LEU A 524 -3.45 -3.48 -12.43
N HIS A 525 -3.49 -4.32 -11.40
CA HIS A 525 -2.49 -5.34 -11.19
C HIS A 525 -2.81 -6.61 -11.98
N PRO A 526 -1.78 -7.28 -12.53
CA PRO A 526 -1.95 -8.64 -13.02
C PRO A 526 -2.53 -9.56 -11.92
N PRO A 527 -3.26 -10.62 -12.29
CA PRO A 527 -3.70 -11.63 -11.35
C PRO A 527 -2.52 -12.17 -10.57
N GLY A 528 -2.77 -12.43 -9.29
CA GLY A 528 -1.71 -12.70 -8.34
C GLY A 528 -0.64 -13.72 -8.80
N PRO A 529 -0.99 -14.98 -9.08
CA PRO A 529 0.00 -15.98 -9.53
C PRO A 529 0.79 -15.51 -10.76
N THR A 530 0.17 -14.71 -11.62
CA THR A 530 0.78 -14.15 -12.82
C THR A 530 1.76 -13.01 -12.53
N ARG A 531 1.60 -12.26 -11.43
CA ARG A 531 2.63 -11.31 -10.94
C ARG A 531 3.93 -12.03 -10.61
N VAL A 532 3.84 -13.14 -9.87
CA VAL A 532 5.02 -13.96 -9.51
C VAL A 532 5.58 -14.66 -10.74
N TRP A 533 4.72 -15.27 -11.55
CA TRP A 533 5.17 -15.95 -12.77
C TRP A 533 5.86 -14.98 -13.71
N GLY A 534 5.22 -13.86 -14.08
CA GLY A 534 5.72 -12.93 -15.08
C GLY A 534 7.00 -12.23 -14.66
N ALA A 535 7.11 -11.80 -13.40
CA ALA A 535 8.33 -11.16 -12.89
C ALA A 535 9.55 -12.10 -12.82
N LEU A 536 9.33 -13.41 -12.67
CA LEU A 536 10.40 -14.40 -12.49
C LEU A 536 10.76 -15.20 -13.76
N SER A 537 9.78 -15.46 -14.63
CA SER A 537 9.97 -16.29 -15.82
C SER A 537 10.87 -15.65 -16.87
N GLY A 538 10.95 -14.32 -16.89
CA GLY A 538 11.92 -13.55 -17.68
C GLY A 538 13.25 -13.29 -16.97
N PHE A 539 13.42 -13.71 -15.70
CA PHE A 539 14.59 -13.34 -14.89
C PHE A 539 15.63 -14.48 -14.85
N PRO A 540 16.80 -14.34 -15.51
CA PRO A 540 17.78 -15.42 -15.60
C PRO A 540 18.28 -15.94 -14.25
N ALA A 541 18.35 -15.06 -13.24
CA ALA A 541 18.76 -15.46 -11.88
C ALA A 541 17.81 -16.49 -11.27
N PHE A 542 16.50 -16.38 -11.51
CA PHE A 542 15.51 -17.36 -11.07
C PHE A 542 15.74 -18.71 -11.75
N ALA A 543 15.82 -18.70 -13.08
CA ALA A 543 16.03 -19.91 -13.87
C ALA A 543 17.34 -20.62 -13.47
N ASN A 544 18.40 -19.87 -13.16
CA ASN A 544 19.66 -20.41 -12.66
C ASN A 544 19.53 -20.98 -11.24
N ALA A 545 18.84 -20.30 -10.33
CA ALA A 545 18.67 -20.75 -8.94
C ALA A 545 17.93 -22.09 -8.83
N PHE A 546 16.96 -22.36 -9.71
CA PHE A 546 16.21 -23.63 -9.75
C PHE A 546 16.63 -24.57 -10.88
N ASN A 547 17.65 -24.21 -11.66
CA ASN A 547 18.15 -24.96 -12.81
C ASN A 547 17.02 -25.31 -13.81
N CYS A 548 16.19 -24.34 -14.14
CA CYS A 548 15.06 -24.53 -15.04
C CYS A 548 15.54 -24.81 -16.47
N PRO A 549 15.01 -25.84 -17.16
CA PRO A 549 15.40 -26.15 -18.52
C PRO A 549 14.83 -25.10 -19.50
N VAL A 550 15.54 -24.85 -20.60
CA VAL A 550 15.07 -23.94 -21.66
C VAL A 550 13.71 -24.44 -22.18
N GLY A 551 12.74 -23.54 -22.28
CA GLY A 551 11.37 -23.86 -22.70
C GLY A 551 10.43 -24.30 -21.57
N SER A 552 10.90 -24.36 -20.32
CA SER A 552 10.00 -24.49 -19.16
C SER A 552 9.20 -23.21 -18.91
N ASN A 553 8.14 -23.32 -18.10
CA ASN A 553 7.26 -22.20 -17.76
C ASN A 553 8.02 -20.99 -17.18
N TYR A 554 9.14 -21.22 -16.49
CA TYR A 554 9.98 -20.18 -15.90
C TYR A 554 11.33 -19.97 -16.61
N ARG A 555 11.46 -20.45 -17.86
CA ARG A 555 12.60 -20.16 -18.73
C ARG A 555 12.15 -20.15 -20.20
N GLN A 556 11.25 -19.23 -20.51
CA GLN A 556 10.68 -19.08 -21.85
C GLN A 556 11.64 -18.33 -22.79
N PRO A 557 11.77 -18.75 -24.06
CA PRO A 557 12.44 -17.95 -25.09
C PRO A 557 11.68 -16.62 -25.27
N GLY A 558 12.38 -15.48 -25.15
CA GLY A 558 11.78 -14.15 -25.33
C GLY A 558 11.35 -13.42 -24.05
N GLY A 559 11.88 -13.81 -22.87
CA GLY A 559 11.75 -13.01 -21.66
C GLY A 559 12.31 -11.59 -21.84
N CYS A 560 11.66 -10.61 -21.21
CA CYS A 560 12.05 -9.20 -21.32
C CYS A 560 13.14 -8.84 -20.31
N SER A 561 14.31 -8.50 -20.81
CA SER A 561 15.32 -7.85 -19.98
C SER A 561 15.00 -6.36 -19.92
N LEU A 562 14.54 -5.89 -18.76
CA LEU A 562 14.24 -4.47 -18.55
C LEU A 562 15.47 -3.59 -18.82
N TYR A 563 16.57 -4.00 -18.22
CA TYR A 563 17.91 -3.51 -18.48
C TYR A 563 18.74 -4.78 -18.67
N ASN A 564 19.44 -4.90 -19.78
CA ASN A 564 20.23 -6.09 -20.08
C ASN A 564 21.49 -6.07 -19.19
N ILE A 565 21.33 -6.61 -17.98
CA ILE A 565 22.41 -6.74 -17.02
C ILE A 565 22.87 -8.19 -17.16
N ASP A 566 24.08 -8.40 -17.68
CA ASP A 566 24.70 -9.73 -17.74
C ASP A 566 25.00 -10.20 -16.33
N LEU A 567 23.99 -10.72 -15.63
CA LEU A 567 24.06 -11.27 -14.27
C LEU A 567 24.83 -12.58 -14.24
N LEU A 568 26.15 -12.50 -14.41
CA LEU A 568 27.04 -13.65 -14.25
C LEU A 568 26.94 -14.19 -12.80
N PRO A 569 26.93 -15.51 -12.59
CA PRO A 569 26.82 -16.12 -11.25
C PRO A 569 27.89 -15.67 -10.24
N GLU A 570 28.99 -15.09 -10.72
CA GLU A 570 30.14 -14.64 -9.94
C GLU A 570 30.14 -13.13 -9.68
N TYR A 571 29.00 -12.49 -9.43
CA TYR A 571 28.94 -11.05 -9.11
C TYR A 571 29.69 -10.72 -7.81
N ASN A 572 31.00 -10.56 -7.96
CA ASN A 572 31.92 -9.91 -7.05
C ASN A 572 31.72 -8.41 -7.26
N ILE A 573 30.60 -7.86 -6.76
CA ILE A 573 30.35 -6.42 -6.73
C ILE A 573 31.27 -5.82 -5.66
N THR A 574 32.58 -5.83 -5.93
CA THR A 574 33.53 -4.94 -5.27
C THR A 574 33.42 -3.59 -5.94
N ASP A 575 33.43 -2.51 -5.16
CA ASP A 575 33.18 -1.10 -5.53
C ASP A 575 34.12 -0.49 -6.61
N ASN A 576 34.75 -1.30 -7.47
CA ASN A 576 35.69 -0.89 -8.53
C ASN A 576 35.03 -0.57 -9.89
N LEU A 577 33.72 -0.33 -9.95
CA LEU A 577 33.06 0.22 -11.16
C LEU A 577 33.12 1.77 -11.24
N MET A 578 33.86 2.42 -10.34
CA MET A 578 34.22 3.83 -10.49
C MET A 578 35.55 3.98 -11.24
N HIS A 579 35.51 3.97 -12.57
CA HIS A 579 36.44 4.73 -13.41
C HIS A 579 35.79 5.12 -14.74
#